data_AF-A0A842QPJ3-F1
#
_entry.id   AF-A0A842QPJ3-F1
#
_cell.length_a   1.000
_cell.length_b   1.000
_cell.length_c   1.000
_cell.angle_alpha   90.00
_cell.angle_beta   90.00
_cell.angle_gamma   90.00
#
_symmetry.space_group_name_H-M   'P 1'
#
loop_
_entity.id
_entity.type
_entity.pdbx_description
1 polymer ?
#
loop_
_entity_poly.entity_id
_entity_poly.type
_entity_poly.pdbx_seq_one_letter_code
_entity_poly.pdbx_strand_id
1 'polypeptide(L)'
;MLAVKEKTIQKQITKPAVQTNNLSLALRNLILSEITDNVFQETPRIKQIVETIRNQLEIIPLRKTESYVKVLGVDAGSQIIPLAAMQYAVFGALAYSFPNGRRYFLQPESMSQPYGDSMKHFRSQVDIRREAMLYETAYSYLEHYHDIEAIFIDGPLAFSNWWARVGREKDRQRLIDAVNKLLHICNRLDIIVAGIVKRPTARHLIHFLGLKDEVEYTDSFVMLHALEAGERTEVFSPKTGLRMAQRNSPLMDAVDAPIYSSYLRLSKEWQVPPIRLDVPAYCLDELEPLANYCYATSYWNGLPLPIVKADEEVKVSKRFIADVYSEALSRVGRINGEVSQLAPFWGESGWMGV
;
A
#
# COMPACT_ATOMS: atom_id res chain seq x y z
N MET A 1 -2.67 -45.45 -4.98
CA MET A 1 -1.20 -45.33 -4.79
C MET A 1 -0.72 -43.97 -4.24
N LEU A 2 -1.60 -42.98 -4.04
CA LEU A 2 -1.24 -41.66 -3.47
C LEU A 2 -1.23 -41.62 -1.93
N ALA A 3 -2.15 -42.34 -1.27
CA ALA A 3 -2.27 -42.35 0.20
C ALA A 3 -1.06 -42.96 0.96
N VAL A 4 -0.23 -43.77 0.28
CA VAL A 4 0.99 -44.34 0.87
C VAL A 4 2.13 -43.34 0.85
N LYS A 5 2.17 -42.41 -0.12
CA LYS A 5 3.21 -41.37 -0.20
C LYS A 5 3.02 -40.29 0.86
N GLU A 6 1.80 -39.88 1.18
CA GLU A 6 1.54 -38.89 2.25
C GLU A 6 1.95 -39.39 3.64
N LYS A 7 1.61 -40.65 3.98
CA LYS A 7 2.04 -41.26 5.24
C LYS A 7 3.56 -41.47 5.33
N THR A 8 4.24 -41.60 4.19
CA THR A 8 5.71 -41.79 4.16
C THR A 8 6.44 -40.46 4.33
N ILE A 9 5.88 -39.35 3.83
CA ILE A 9 6.40 -37.99 4.06
C ILE A 9 6.17 -37.57 5.52
N GLN A 10 4.98 -37.85 6.09
CA GLN A 10 4.71 -37.58 7.51
C GLN A 10 5.62 -38.34 8.49
N LYS A 11 6.10 -39.54 8.12
CA LYS A 11 7.00 -40.34 8.99
C LYS A 11 8.48 -39.98 8.92
N GLN A 12 8.91 -39.19 7.93
CA GLN A 12 10.31 -38.75 7.82
C GLN A 12 10.60 -37.42 8.52
N ILE A 13 9.57 -36.69 8.98
CA ILE A 13 9.72 -35.38 9.63
C ILE A 13 10.08 -35.52 11.13
N THR A 14 9.92 -36.70 11.74
CA THR A 14 10.14 -36.91 13.18
C THR A 14 11.44 -37.65 13.51
N LYS A 15 12.58 -37.23 12.95
CA LYS A 15 13.88 -37.51 13.58
C LYS A 15 14.55 -36.16 13.85
N PRO A 16 14.84 -35.82 15.12
CA PRO A 16 15.58 -34.60 15.42
C PRO A 16 16.91 -34.66 14.67
N ALA A 17 17.21 -33.59 13.94
CA ALA A 17 18.47 -33.47 13.23
C ALA A 17 19.63 -33.69 14.21
N VAL A 18 20.58 -34.55 13.85
CA VAL A 18 21.84 -34.74 14.57
C VAL A 18 22.39 -33.36 14.93
N GLN A 19 22.69 -33.13 16.21
CA GLN A 19 23.15 -31.85 16.73
C GLN A 19 24.33 -31.35 15.89
N THR A 20 24.08 -30.36 15.03
CA THR A 20 25.11 -29.83 14.14
C THR A 20 25.86 -28.73 14.89
N ASN A 21 27.19 -28.79 14.94
CA ASN A 21 28.01 -27.69 15.50
C ASN A 21 28.00 -26.42 14.64
N ASN A 22 27.21 -26.39 13.56
CA ASN A 22 27.09 -25.25 12.64
C ASN A 22 25.75 -24.53 12.91
N LEU A 23 25.83 -23.37 13.57
CA LEU A 23 24.66 -22.54 13.91
C LEU A 23 23.83 -22.18 12.68
N SER A 24 24.45 -21.81 11.57
CA SER A 24 23.73 -21.45 10.34
C SER A 24 22.92 -22.61 9.78
N LEU A 25 23.45 -23.83 9.84
CA LEU A 25 22.73 -25.03 9.41
C LEU A 25 21.59 -25.39 10.37
N ALA A 26 21.82 -25.27 11.68
CA ALA A 26 20.78 -25.47 12.70
C ALA A 26 19.62 -24.47 12.52
N LEU A 27 19.93 -23.19 12.34
CA LEU A 27 18.94 -22.13 12.07
C LEU A 27 18.18 -22.39 10.78
N ARG A 28 18.89 -22.73 9.68
CA ARG A 28 18.25 -23.07 8.40
C ARG A 28 17.24 -24.19 8.57
N ASN A 29 17.62 -25.28 9.24
CA ASN A 29 16.76 -26.44 9.40
C ASN A 29 15.57 -26.15 10.31
N LEU A 30 15.77 -25.35 11.38
CA LEU A 30 14.68 -24.88 12.24
C LEU A 30 13.67 -24.05 11.44
N ILE A 31 14.14 -23.04 10.69
CA ILE A 31 13.29 -22.18 9.85
C ILE A 31 12.50 -23.00 8.84
N LEU A 32 13.16 -23.93 8.15
CA LEU A 32 12.49 -24.77 7.16
C LEU A 32 11.39 -25.63 7.81
N SER A 33 11.69 -26.31 8.92
CA SER A 33 10.71 -27.15 9.61
C SER A 33 9.53 -26.33 10.11
N GLU A 34 9.80 -25.26 10.88
CA GLU A 34 8.75 -24.43 11.48
C GLU A 34 7.83 -23.83 10.42
N ILE A 35 8.38 -23.27 9.34
CA ILE A 35 7.57 -22.68 8.27
C ILE A 35 6.76 -23.77 7.56
N THR A 36 7.36 -24.90 7.18
CA THR A 36 6.61 -25.94 6.44
C THR A 36 5.54 -26.59 7.31
N ASP A 37 5.84 -26.87 8.57
CA ASP A 37 4.90 -27.51 9.48
C ASP A 37 3.70 -26.60 9.75
N ASN A 38 3.95 -25.31 10.01
CA ASN A 38 2.89 -24.32 10.18
C ASN A 38 2.03 -24.19 8.91
N VAL A 39 2.63 -24.11 7.72
CA VAL A 39 1.87 -24.02 6.46
C VAL A 39 1.01 -25.26 6.23
N PHE A 40 1.54 -26.47 6.48
CA PHE A 40 0.77 -27.70 6.30
C PHE A 40 -0.38 -27.82 7.30
N GLN A 41 -0.21 -27.35 8.54
CA GLN A 41 -1.27 -27.35 9.55
C GLN A 41 -2.36 -26.32 9.25
N GLU A 42 -1.99 -25.13 8.76
CA GLU A 42 -2.94 -24.04 8.50
C GLU A 42 -3.67 -24.17 7.15
N THR A 43 -3.10 -24.89 6.17
CA THR A 43 -3.67 -25.02 4.82
C THR A 43 -5.13 -25.50 4.79
N PRO A 44 -5.54 -26.54 5.54
CA PRO A 44 -6.95 -26.96 5.58
C PRO A 44 -7.88 -25.88 6.10
N ARG A 45 -7.47 -25.13 7.14
CA ARG A 45 -8.25 -24.02 7.70
C ARG A 45 -8.41 -22.89 6.69
N ILE A 46 -7.33 -22.53 5.99
CA ILE A 46 -7.38 -21.51 4.92
C ILE A 46 -8.35 -21.92 3.81
N LYS A 47 -8.32 -23.19 3.38
CA LYS A 47 -9.26 -23.70 2.36
C LYS A 47 -10.72 -23.57 2.80
N GLN A 48 -11.03 -23.91 4.04
CA GLN A 48 -12.38 -23.75 4.59
C GLN A 48 -12.82 -22.28 4.64
N ILE A 49 -11.94 -21.38 5.06
CA ILE A 49 -12.20 -19.93 5.07
C ILE A 49 -12.50 -19.43 3.65
N VAL A 50 -11.69 -19.85 2.68
CA VAL A 50 -11.86 -19.48 1.26
C VAL A 50 -13.19 -20.00 0.72
N GLU A 51 -13.55 -21.25 0.99
CA GLU A 51 -14.84 -21.82 0.58
C GLU A 51 -16.02 -21.04 1.18
N THR A 52 -15.97 -20.73 2.48
CA THR A 52 -16.99 -19.90 3.14
C THR A 52 -17.14 -18.54 2.47
N ILE A 53 -16.03 -17.88 2.16
CA ILE A 53 -16.03 -16.57 1.51
C ILE A 53 -16.54 -16.64 0.08
N ARG A 54 -16.12 -17.64 -0.71
CA ARG A 54 -16.62 -17.85 -2.08
C ARG A 54 -18.11 -18.20 -2.12
N ASN A 55 -18.68 -18.72 -1.03
CA ASN A 55 -20.11 -18.98 -0.90
C ASN A 55 -20.91 -17.73 -0.46
N GLN A 56 -20.25 -16.75 0.17
CA GLN A 56 -20.88 -15.52 0.66
C GLN A 56 -20.71 -14.32 -0.29
N LEU A 57 -19.73 -14.38 -1.19
CA LEU A 57 -19.41 -13.30 -2.12
C LEU A 57 -19.64 -13.72 -3.56
N GLU A 58 -20.22 -12.83 -4.34
CA GLU A 58 -20.16 -12.95 -5.80
C GLU A 58 -18.73 -12.65 -6.30
N ILE A 59 -18.20 -13.54 -7.12
CA ILE A 59 -16.91 -13.38 -7.81
C ILE A 59 -17.19 -13.11 -9.29
N ILE A 60 -16.66 -11.99 -9.76
CA ILE A 60 -16.98 -11.42 -11.06
C ILE A 60 -15.72 -11.47 -11.95
N PRO A 61 -15.79 -12.06 -13.15
CA PRO A 61 -14.67 -12.09 -14.06
C PRO A 61 -14.41 -10.72 -14.68
N LEU A 62 -13.13 -10.38 -14.82
CA LEU A 62 -12.63 -9.17 -15.45
C LEU A 62 -12.35 -9.41 -16.94
N ARG A 63 -12.50 -8.35 -17.72
CA ARG A 63 -12.15 -8.31 -19.15
C ARG A 63 -11.00 -7.32 -19.34
N LYS A 64 -10.11 -7.61 -20.28
CA LYS A 64 -9.05 -6.65 -20.65
C LYS A 64 -9.62 -5.62 -21.62
N THR A 65 -10.16 -4.53 -21.08
CA THR A 65 -10.68 -3.40 -21.87
C THR A 65 -10.09 -2.09 -21.39
N GLU A 66 -9.60 -1.26 -22.30
CA GLU A 66 -9.05 0.06 -22.01
C GLU A 66 -10.11 1.14 -22.24
N SER A 67 -11.05 1.29 -21.30
CA SER A 67 -12.17 2.23 -21.41
C SER A 67 -11.78 3.71 -21.33
N TYR A 68 -10.55 4.00 -20.91
CA TYR A 68 -10.05 5.36 -20.67
C TYR A 68 -8.77 5.60 -21.48
N VAL A 69 -8.67 6.76 -22.11
CA VAL A 69 -7.50 7.17 -22.89
C VAL A 69 -6.67 8.18 -22.11
N LYS A 70 -7.33 9.17 -21.50
CA LYS A 70 -6.66 10.26 -20.80
C LYS A 70 -6.73 10.05 -19.29
N VAL A 71 -5.70 9.40 -18.76
CA VAL A 71 -5.66 9.00 -17.35
C VAL A 71 -4.54 9.67 -16.58
N LEU A 72 -4.73 9.83 -15.27
CA LEU A 72 -3.75 10.38 -14.36
C LEU A 72 -3.38 9.34 -13.30
N GLY A 73 -2.10 9.03 -13.15
CA GLY A 73 -1.59 8.29 -11.99
C GLY A 73 -0.96 9.25 -10.99
N VAL A 74 -1.20 9.06 -9.70
CA VAL A 74 -0.59 9.89 -8.65
C VAL A 74 -0.02 9.01 -7.55
N ASP A 75 1.23 9.28 -7.16
CA ASP A 75 1.91 8.59 -6.04
C ASP A 75 2.75 9.60 -5.24
N ALA A 76 3.12 9.22 -4.02
CA ALA A 76 3.91 10.01 -3.10
C ALA A 76 5.10 9.22 -2.54
N GLY A 77 6.29 9.81 -2.62
CA GLY A 77 7.54 9.24 -2.13
C GLY A 77 8.00 9.93 -0.85
N SER A 78 8.70 9.20 0.02
CA SER A 78 9.39 9.79 1.17
C SER A 78 10.67 9.03 1.49
N GLN A 79 11.65 9.73 2.05
CA GLN A 79 12.82 9.12 2.64
C GLN A 79 13.15 9.77 3.99
N ILE A 80 13.48 8.93 4.96
CA ILE A 80 14.06 9.35 6.25
C ILE A 80 15.58 9.18 6.19
N ILE A 81 16.29 10.20 6.65
CA ILE A 81 17.74 10.26 6.78
C ILE A 81 18.07 10.28 8.28
N PRO A 82 18.42 9.12 8.86
CA PRO A 82 18.65 9.00 10.29
C PRO A 82 20.11 9.32 10.64
N LEU A 83 20.35 10.51 11.19
CA LEU A 83 21.65 10.88 11.77
C LEU A 83 21.60 10.67 13.28
N ALA A 84 22.77 10.48 13.90
CA ALA A 84 22.91 10.17 15.32
C ALA A 84 22.32 11.26 16.23
N ALA A 85 22.41 12.53 15.82
CA ALA A 85 21.81 13.65 16.56
C ALA A 85 20.37 13.96 16.11
N MET A 86 20.08 13.84 14.82
CA MET A 86 18.85 14.34 14.19
C MET A 86 18.35 13.36 13.12
N GLN A 87 17.04 13.23 13.01
CA GLN A 87 16.40 12.58 11.88
C GLN A 87 15.85 13.66 10.95
N TYR A 88 16.10 13.50 9.66
CA TYR A 88 15.49 14.33 8.61
C TYR A 88 14.54 13.46 7.78
N ALA A 89 13.51 14.07 7.23
CA ALA A 89 12.67 13.45 6.24
C ALA A 89 12.45 14.42 5.09
N VAL A 90 12.43 13.87 3.88
CA VAL A 90 12.02 14.57 2.66
C VAL A 90 10.90 13.77 2.02
N PHE A 91 9.87 14.44 1.54
CA PHE A 91 8.75 13.81 0.89
C PHE A 91 8.14 14.71 -0.18
N GLY A 92 7.56 14.07 -1.19
CA GLY A 92 6.98 14.70 -2.36
C GLY A 92 5.91 13.81 -2.96
N ALA A 93 5.04 14.39 -3.79
CA ALA A 93 4.08 13.65 -4.59
C ALA A 93 4.16 14.09 -6.05
N LEU A 94 3.85 13.17 -6.96
CA LEU A 94 3.91 13.40 -8.40
C LEU A 94 2.67 12.83 -9.07
N ALA A 95 2.08 13.63 -9.95
CA ALA A 95 1.05 13.21 -10.87
C ALA A 95 1.65 13.04 -12.28
N TYR A 96 1.34 11.91 -12.92
CA TYR A 96 1.80 11.55 -14.26
C TYR A 96 0.61 11.28 -15.17
N SER A 97 0.47 12.05 -16.25
CA SER A 97 -0.68 11.94 -17.17
C SER A 97 -0.38 11.12 -18.42
N PHE A 98 -1.36 10.38 -18.90
CA PHE A 98 -1.35 9.70 -20.18
C PHE A 98 -2.38 10.33 -21.14
N PRO A 99 -2.16 10.26 -22.46
CA PRO A 99 -0.94 9.79 -23.12
C PRO A 99 0.20 10.84 -23.13
N ASN A 100 -0.08 12.05 -22.64
CA ASN A 100 0.78 13.23 -22.83
C ASN A 100 2.12 13.19 -22.09
N GLY A 101 2.30 12.29 -21.12
CA GLY A 101 3.52 12.18 -20.32
C GLY A 101 3.84 13.40 -19.45
N ARG A 102 2.83 14.25 -19.13
CA ARG A 102 3.03 15.41 -18.27
C ARG A 102 3.33 14.96 -16.84
N ARG A 103 4.32 15.60 -16.24
CA ARG A 103 4.67 15.48 -14.82
C ARG A 103 4.21 16.74 -14.11
N TYR A 104 3.65 16.57 -12.92
CA TYR A 104 3.22 17.68 -12.08
C TYR A 104 3.48 17.33 -10.63
N PHE A 105 4.01 18.27 -9.87
CA PHE A 105 4.28 18.11 -8.46
C PHE A 105 4.15 19.47 -7.78
N LEU A 106 3.73 19.44 -6.51
CA LEU A 106 3.83 20.59 -5.62
C LEU A 106 5.24 20.67 -5.02
N GLN A 107 5.58 21.81 -4.42
CA GLN A 107 6.87 21.99 -3.75
C GLN A 107 7.10 20.87 -2.71
N PRO A 108 8.20 20.09 -2.81
CA PRO A 108 8.51 19.06 -1.82
C PRO A 108 8.69 19.64 -0.42
N GLU A 109 8.34 18.85 0.60
CA GLU A 109 8.45 19.23 2.01
C GLU A 109 9.57 18.47 2.72
N SER A 110 10.05 19.07 3.82
CA SER A 110 10.98 18.43 4.72
C SER A 110 10.56 18.57 6.18
N MET A 111 11.00 17.63 7.01
CA MET A 111 10.81 17.64 8.46
C MET A 111 12.09 17.19 9.15
N SER A 112 12.31 17.66 10.38
CA SER A 112 13.42 17.21 11.21
C SER A 112 13.05 17.14 12.67
N GLN A 113 13.64 16.19 13.40
CA GLN A 113 13.53 16.09 14.86
C GLN A 113 14.79 15.45 15.48
N PRO A 114 15.07 15.66 16.78
CA PRO A 114 16.11 14.92 17.48
C PRO A 114 15.92 13.40 17.36
N TYR A 115 17.03 12.65 17.27
CA TYR A 115 16.95 11.18 17.15
C TYR A 115 16.37 10.51 18.39
N GLY A 116 16.61 11.08 19.58
CA GLY A 116 16.11 10.57 20.86
C GLY A 116 14.58 10.63 21.01
N ASP A 117 13.90 11.41 20.18
CA ASP A 117 12.44 11.44 20.13
C ASP A 117 11.93 10.19 19.39
N SER A 118 10.88 9.55 19.93
CA SER A 118 10.30 8.29 19.44
C SER A 118 10.31 8.17 17.90
N MET A 119 11.15 7.27 17.37
CA MET A 119 11.27 7.01 15.92
C MET A 119 9.92 6.61 15.28
N LYS A 120 9.07 5.89 16.04
CA LYS A 120 7.72 5.56 15.59
C LYS A 120 6.84 6.80 15.41
N HIS A 121 7.00 7.83 16.23
CA HIS A 121 6.25 9.08 16.11
C HIS A 121 6.74 9.94 14.94
N PHE A 122 8.02 9.86 14.54
CA PHE A 122 8.51 10.59 13.39
C PHE A 122 7.97 10.05 12.08
N ARG A 123 8.16 8.74 11.84
CA ARG A 123 7.68 8.09 10.61
C ARG A 123 6.18 8.30 10.44
N SER A 124 5.41 8.11 11.51
CA SER A 124 3.97 8.41 11.54
C SER A 124 3.62 9.84 11.12
N GLN A 125 4.40 10.85 11.52
CA GLN A 125 4.17 12.24 11.09
C GLN A 125 4.54 12.46 9.62
N VAL A 126 5.62 11.82 9.15
CA VAL A 126 6.03 11.87 7.74
C VAL A 126 4.97 11.21 6.85
N ASP A 127 4.49 10.03 7.24
CA ASP A 127 3.51 9.25 6.48
C ASP A 127 2.23 10.04 6.25
N ILE A 128 1.69 10.71 7.28
CA ILE A 128 0.44 11.50 7.15
C ILE A 128 0.59 12.76 6.31
N ARG A 129 1.75 13.43 6.35
CA ARG A 129 1.99 14.60 5.49
C ARG A 129 2.25 14.20 4.05
N ARG A 130 3.01 13.12 3.83
CA ARG A 130 3.19 12.51 2.51
C ARG A 130 1.84 12.13 1.91
N GLU A 131 0.98 11.50 2.72
CA GLU A 131 -0.37 11.11 2.31
C GLU A 131 -1.24 12.33 1.99
N ALA A 132 -1.21 13.40 2.78
CA ALA A 132 -1.93 14.62 2.43
C ALA A 132 -1.46 15.22 1.09
N MET A 133 -0.13 15.30 0.90
CA MET A 133 0.49 15.84 -0.32
C MET A 133 0.13 15.05 -1.59
N LEU A 134 -0.14 13.74 -1.46
CA LEU A 134 -0.65 12.90 -2.54
C LEU A 134 -1.95 13.46 -3.12
N TYR A 135 -2.96 13.67 -2.26
CA TYR A 135 -4.26 14.20 -2.66
C TYR A 135 -4.19 15.68 -3.07
N GLU A 136 -3.31 16.46 -2.43
CA GLU A 136 -3.09 17.86 -2.82
C GLU A 136 -2.52 17.99 -4.23
N THR A 137 -1.54 17.16 -4.56
CA THR A 137 -0.96 17.12 -5.91
C THR A 137 -1.99 16.67 -6.93
N ALA A 138 -2.82 15.68 -6.58
CA ALA A 138 -3.91 15.19 -7.42
C ALA A 138 -4.93 16.30 -7.75
N TYR A 139 -5.53 16.95 -6.74
CA TYR A 139 -6.55 17.96 -7.02
C TYR A 139 -5.94 19.21 -7.68
N SER A 140 -4.70 19.56 -7.34
CA SER A 140 -4.04 20.73 -7.92
C SER A 140 -3.73 20.50 -9.39
N TYR A 141 -3.40 19.27 -9.80
CA TYR A 141 -3.30 18.93 -11.22
C TYR A 141 -4.62 19.21 -11.95
N LEU A 142 -5.75 18.73 -11.40
CA LEU A 142 -7.07 18.86 -12.01
C LEU A 142 -7.58 20.32 -12.07
N GLU A 143 -7.08 21.19 -11.19
CA GLU A 143 -7.33 22.64 -11.26
C GLU A 143 -6.59 23.30 -12.44
N HIS A 144 -5.46 22.74 -12.89
CA HIS A 144 -4.66 23.28 -13.99
C HIS A 144 -4.94 22.63 -15.36
N TYR A 145 -5.35 21.37 -15.35
CA TYR A 145 -5.58 20.57 -16.55
C TYR A 145 -6.95 19.89 -16.49
N HIS A 146 -7.75 20.08 -17.54
CA HIS A 146 -9.14 19.61 -17.61
C HIS A 146 -9.36 18.53 -18.67
N ASP A 147 -8.29 17.85 -19.10
CA ASP A 147 -8.34 16.82 -20.13
C ASP A 147 -8.33 15.39 -19.59
N ILE A 148 -8.44 15.18 -18.27
CA ILE A 148 -8.40 13.84 -17.64
C ILE A 148 -9.81 13.24 -17.57
N GLU A 149 -9.93 11.96 -17.93
CA GLU A 149 -11.15 11.14 -17.84
C GLU A 149 -11.19 10.35 -16.52
N ALA A 150 -10.04 9.78 -16.12
CA ALA A 150 -9.92 9.01 -14.89
C ALA A 150 -8.61 9.27 -14.15
N ILE A 151 -8.67 9.30 -12.82
CA ILE A 151 -7.52 9.45 -11.92
C ILE A 151 -7.38 8.22 -11.01
N PHE A 152 -6.16 7.71 -10.93
CA PHE A 152 -5.75 6.59 -10.10
C PHE A 152 -4.78 7.09 -9.04
N ILE A 153 -5.18 6.99 -7.78
CA ILE A 153 -4.38 7.36 -6.62
C ILE A 153 -3.69 6.10 -6.08
N ASP A 154 -2.37 6.12 -5.90
CA ASP A 154 -1.65 5.06 -5.21
C ASP A 154 -1.82 5.15 -3.68
N GLY A 155 -3.05 4.92 -3.25
CA GLY A 155 -3.46 5.13 -1.87
C GLY A 155 -4.94 4.80 -1.68
N PRO A 156 -5.36 4.65 -0.42
CA PRO A 156 -6.75 4.34 -0.09
C PRO A 156 -7.64 5.59 -0.20
N LEU A 157 -8.84 5.45 -0.76
CA LEU A 157 -9.94 6.39 -0.44
C LEU A 157 -10.66 5.93 0.84
N ALA A 158 -10.61 4.62 1.14
CA ALA A 158 -11.16 4.02 2.34
C ALA A 158 -10.09 3.84 3.43
N PHE A 159 -10.03 4.79 4.37
CA PHE A 159 -9.01 4.83 5.42
C PHE A 159 -9.34 3.97 6.66
N SER A 160 -8.36 3.24 7.18
CA SER A 160 -8.50 2.55 8.47
C SER A 160 -8.47 3.52 9.65
N ASN A 161 -8.96 3.06 10.82
CA ASN A 161 -8.93 3.85 12.06
C ASN A 161 -7.51 4.16 12.59
N TRP A 162 -6.48 3.56 11.99
CA TRP A 162 -5.08 3.87 12.33
C TRP A 162 -4.77 5.35 12.08
N TRP A 163 -5.21 5.91 10.95
CA TRP A 163 -4.96 7.30 10.58
C TRP A 163 -5.53 8.31 11.57
N ALA A 164 -6.65 7.97 12.24
CA ALA A 164 -7.24 8.82 13.27
C ALA A 164 -6.36 8.97 14.53
N ARG A 165 -5.35 8.10 14.72
CA ARG A 165 -4.48 8.07 15.89
C ARG A 165 -3.04 8.51 15.59
N VAL A 166 -2.76 8.83 14.34
CA VAL A 166 -1.41 9.09 13.81
C VAL A 166 -1.25 10.58 13.52
N GLY A 167 -0.01 11.07 13.70
CA GLY A 167 0.33 12.47 13.44
C GLY A 167 -0.32 13.46 14.39
N ARG A 168 -0.19 14.75 14.09
CA ARG A 168 -0.85 15.83 14.83
C ARG A 168 -2.25 16.05 14.27
N GLU A 169 -3.15 16.62 15.08
CA GLU A 169 -4.52 16.93 14.64
C GLU A 169 -4.55 17.76 13.35
N LYS A 170 -3.69 18.78 13.25
CA LYS A 170 -3.57 19.60 12.05
C LYS A 170 -3.16 18.79 10.80
N ASP A 171 -2.34 17.76 10.96
CA ASP A 171 -1.87 16.95 9.83
C ASP A 171 -2.99 15.97 9.40
N ARG A 172 -3.80 15.47 10.36
CA ARG A 172 -5.02 14.71 10.07
C ARG A 172 -6.06 15.55 9.33
N GLN A 173 -6.31 16.76 9.80
CA GLN A 173 -7.28 17.66 9.17
C GLN A 173 -6.85 18.01 7.75
N ARG A 174 -5.55 18.31 7.53
CA ARG A 174 -4.99 18.54 6.18
C ARG A 174 -5.26 17.37 5.24
N LEU A 175 -5.06 16.12 5.69
CA LEU A 175 -5.37 14.93 4.89
C LEU A 175 -6.87 14.85 4.55
N ILE A 176 -7.75 15.03 5.54
CA ILE A 176 -9.21 15.01 5.33
C ILE A 176 -9.62 16.08 4.31
N ASP A 177 -9.14 17.31 4.48
CA ASP A 177 -9.44 18.43 3.59
C ASP A 177 -8.96 18.14 2.16
N ALA A 178 -7.76 17.56 2.01
CA ALA A 178 -7.20 17.23 0.70
C ALA A 178 -7.99 16.12 -0.01
N VAL A 179 -8.39 15.07 0.72
CA VAL A 179 -9.25 14.00 0.17
C VAL A 179 -10.60 14.56 -0.25
N ASN A 180 -11.26 15.33 0.61
CA ASN A 180 -12.57 15.91 0.31
C ASN A 180 -12.50 16.88 -0.88
N LYS A 181 -11.45 17.70 -0.95
CA LYS A 181 -11.23 18.61 -2.08
C LYS A 181 -11.03 17.84 -3.39
N LEU A 182 -10.24 16.75 -3.38
CA LEU A 182 -10.10 15.88 -4.55
C LEU A 182 -11.45 15.31 -4.98
N LEU A 183 -12.19 14.68 -4.06
CA LEU A 183 -13.48 14.07 -4.37
C LEU A 183 -14.50 15.09 -4.88
N HIS A 184 -14.50 16.31 -4.33
CA HIS A 184 -15.39 17.37 -4.81
C HIS A 184 -15.03 17.83 -6.22
N ILE A 185 -13.74 18.00 -6.52
CA ILE A 185 -13.27 18.39 -7.87
C ILE A 185 -13.58 17.30 -8.88
N CYS A 186 -13.33 16.03 -8.56
CA CYS A 186 -13.64 14.91 -9.43
C CYS A 186 -15.13 14.85 -9.75
N ASN A 187 -16.00 14.91 -8.73
CA ASN A 187 -17.45 14.91 -8.93
C ASN A 187 -17.93 16.12 -9.76
N ARG A 188 -17.39 17.32 -9.49
CA ARG A 188 -17.77 18.54 -10.21
C ARG A 188 -17.35 18.53 -11.68
N LEU A 189 -16.21 17.91 -11.99
CA LEU A 189 -15.65 17.87 -13.34
C LEU A 189 -16.01 16.59 -14.10
N ASP A 190 -16.85 15.73 -13.53
CA ASP A 190 -17.20 14.41 -14.09
C ASP A 190 -15.97 13.55 -14.40
N ILE A 191 -14.98 13.58 -13.49
CA ILE A 191 -13.74 12.81 -13.57
C ILE A 191 -13.86 11.60 -12.65
N ILE A 192 -13.61 10.42 -13.21
CA ILE A 192 -13.68 9.17 -12.47
C ILE A 192 -12.46 9.05 -11.55
N VAL A 193 -12.66 8.74 -10.27
CA VAL A 193 -11.57 8.64 -9.29
C VAL A 193 -11.55 7.27 -8.62
N ALA A 194 -10.35 6.70 -8.54
CA ALA A 194 -10.09 5.40 -7.94
C ALA A 194 -8.86 5.44 -7.04
N GLY A 195 -9.01 4.95 -5.81
CA GLY A 195 -7.89 4.61 -4.93
C GLY A 195 -7.41 3.19 -5.20
N ILE A 196 -6.11 3.01 -5.40
CA ILE A 196 -5.46 1.72 -5.64
C ILE A 196 -4.56 1.42 -4.44
N VAL A 197 -4.97 0.45 -3.61
CA VAL A 197 -4.17 0.04 -2.45
C VAL A 197 -3.34 -1.18 -2.80
N LYS A 198 -2.03 -0.96 -2.92
CA LYS A 198 -1.02 -2.01 -3.01
C LYS A 198 -0.93 -2.75 -1.67
N ARG A 199 -1.09 -4.08 -1.67
CA ARG A 199 -0.86 -4.94 -0.49
C ARG A 199 -1.73 -4.54 0.72
N PRO A 200 -3.06 -4.53 0.59
CA PRO A 200 -3.97 -4.07 1.64
C PRO A 200 -3.86 -4.93 2.90
N THR A 201 -3.45 -4.33 4.02
CA THR A 201 -3.33 -5.03 5.31
C THR A 201 -4.59 -4.97 6.17
N ALA A 202 -5.53 -4.09 5.81
CA ALA A 202 -6.80 -3.95 6.51
C ALA A 202 -7.70 -5.19 6.32
N ARG A 203 -8.61 -5.39 7.28
CA ARG A 203 -9.58 -6.50 7.34
C ARG A 203 -11.02 -6.03 7.09
N HIS A 204 -11.19 -5.05 6.19
CA HIS A 204 -12.51 -4.45 5.94
C HIS A 204 -13.53 -5.46 5.42
N LEU A 205 -13.13 -6.32 4.48
CA LEU A 205 -14.03 -7.33 3.90
C LEU A 205 -14.36 -8.42 4.92
N ILE A 206 -13.35 -8.95 5.62
CA ILE A 206 -13.57 -9.91 6.71
C ILE A 206 -14.53 -9.35 7.76
N HIS A 207 -14.37 -8.08 8.15
CA HIS A 207 -15.28 -7.45 9.09
C HIS A 207 -16.68 -7.24 8.50
N PHE A 208 -16.78 -6.86 7.22
CA PHE A 208 -18.04 -6.68 6.50
C PHE A 208 -18.85 -7.99 6.43
N LEU A 209 -18.17 -9.12 6.22
CA LEU A 209 -18.75 -10.45 6.24
C LEU A 209 -19.08 -10.96 7.66
N GLY A 210 -18.74 -10.21 8.71
CA GLY A 210 -18.94 -10.64 10.08
C GLY A 210 -17.96 -11.72 10.58
N LEU A 211 -16.92 -12.05 9.80
CA LEU A 211 -15.97 -13.15 10.07
C LEU A 211 -14.80 -12.73 10.96
N LYS A 212 -14.93 -11.63 11.71
CA LYS A 212 -13.80 -11.01 12.45
C LYS A 212 -13.20 -11.92 13.52
N ASP A 213 -14.04 -12.75 14.15
CA ASP A 213 -13.66 -13.63 15.26
C ASP A 213 -13.20 -15.02 14.77
N GLU A 214 -13.43 -15.34 13.49
CA GLU A 214 -13.11 -16.64 12.88
C GLU A 214 -11.81 -16.61 12.05
N VAL A 215 -11.53 -15.46 11.41
CA VAL A 215 -10.47 -15.30 10.42
C VAL A 215 -9.46 -14.27 10.88
N GLU A 216 -8.29 -14.68 11.35
CA GLU A 216 -7.26 -13.76 11.87
C GLU A 216 -6.40 -13.09 10.77
N TYR A 217 -6.48 -13.59 9.53
CA TYR A 217 -5.66 -13.12 8.42
C TYR A 217 -6.12 -11.77 7.85
N THR A 218 -5.25 -11.15 7.04
CA THR A 218 -5.57 -9.92 6.30
C THR A 218 -6.48 -10.22 5.11
N ASP A 219 -7.27 -9.23 4.67
CA ASP A 219 -8.10 -9.40 3.45
C ASP A 219 -7.22 -9.77 2.25
N SER A 220 -6.05 -9.14 2.11
CA SER A 220 -5.11 -9.44 1.02
C SER A 220 -4.67 -10.90 0.97
N PHE A 221 -4.41 -11.52 2.12
CA PHE A 221 -3.99 -12.91 2.19
C PHE A 221 -5.15 -13.84 1.83
N VAL A 222 -6.34 -13.58 2.38
CA VAL A 222 -7.51 -14.42 2.12
C VAL A 222 -7.93 -14.30 0.65
N MET A 223 -7.94 -13.09 0.09
CA MET A 223 -8.26 -12.86 -1.32
C MET A 223 -7.22 -13.43 -2.27
N LEU A 224 -5.94 -13.53 -1.87
CA LEU A 224 -4.91 -14.20 -2.66
C LEU A 224 -5.27 -15.68 -2.90
N HIS A 225 -5.91 -16.32 -1.92
CA HIS A 225 -6.37 -17.71 -2.05
C HIS A 225 -7.78 -17.83 -2.61
N ALA A 226 -8.62 -16.81 -2.42
CA ALA A 226 -10.01 -16.85 -2.87
C ALA A 226 -10.23 -16.43 -4.32
N LEU A 227 -9.36 -15.59 -4.91
CA LEU A 227 -9.50 -15.08 -6.27
C LEU A 227 -8.48 -15.69 -7.24
N GLU A 228 -8.94 -16.05 -8.42
CA GLU A 228 -8.11 -16.37 -9.58
C GLU A 228 -7.72 -15.09 -10.36
N ALA A 229 -6.64 -15.17 -11.14
CA ALA A 229 -6.19 -14.02 -11.93
C ALA A 229 -7.21 -13.65 -13.00
N GLY A 230 -7.61 -12.37 -13.01
CA GLY A 230 -8.72 -11.90 -13.81
C GLY A 230 -10.07 -11.97 -13.09
N GLU A 231 -10.11 -12.17 -11.78
CA GLU A 231 -11.33 -12.10 -10.97
C GLU A 231 -11.31 -10.88 -10.04
N ARG A 232 -12.51 -10.42 -9.68
CA ARG A 232 -12.74 -9.47 -8.59
C ARG A 232 -13.87 -9.92 -7.68
N THR A 233 -13.91 -9.39 -6.47
CA THR A 233 -15.10 -9.50 -5.62
C THR A 233 -16.19 -8.57 -6.12
N GLU A 234 -17.43 -8.82 -5.71
CA GLU A 234 -18.46 -7.79 -5.64
C GLU A 234 -18.01 -6.58 -4.80
N VAL A 235 -18.80 -5.52 -4.89
CA VAL A 235 -18.55 -4.26 -4.19
C VAL A 235 -19.06 -4.36 -2.75
N PHE A 236 -18.28 -3.85 -1.80
CA PHE A 236 -18.66 -3.79 -0.39
C PHE A 236 -18.35 -2.42 0.22
N SER A 237 -18.86 -2.16 1.42
CA SER A 237 -18.60 -0.92 2.16
C SER A 237 -17.57 -1.13 3.27
N PRO A 238 -16.32 -0.64 3.10
CA PRO A 238 -15.31 -0.65 4.17
C PRO A 238 -15.77 0.02 5.46
N LYS A 239 -16.61 1.07 5.35
CA LYS A 239 -17.18 1.80 6.47
C LYS A 239 -18.10 0.92 7.30
N THR A 240 -18.96 0.14 6.65
CA THR A 240 -19.81 -0.84 7.32
C THR A 240 -18.97 -1.88 8.06
N GLY A 241 -17.93 -2.43 7.39
CA GLY A 241 -17.00 -3.36 8.03
C GLY A 241 -16.31 -2.77 9.26
N LEU A 242 -15.82 -1.52 9.20
CA LEU A 242 -15.22 -0.86 10.37
C LEU A 242 -16.22 -0.68 11.52
N ARG A 243 -17.45 -0.28 11.22
CA ARG A 243 -18.49 -0.10 12.26
C ARG A 243 -18.86 -1.42 12.95
N MET A 244 -18.92 -2.53 12.20
CA MET A 244 -19.13 -3.87 12.76
C MET A 244 -17.99 -4.32 13.69
N ALA A 245 -16.76 -3.88 13.40
CA ALA A 245 -15.59 -4.22 14.20
C ALA A 245 -15.40 -3.33 15.43
N GLN A 246 -15.51 -2.00 15.29
CA GLN A 246 -15.04 -1.03 16.29
C GLN A 246 -16.06 0.08 16.64
N ARG A 247 -17.30 0.01 16.15
CA ARG A 247 -18.40 0.98 16.38
C ARG A 247 -18.17 2.41 15.88
N ASN A 248 -16.95 2.82 15.51
CA ASN A 248 -16.64 4.13 14.96
C ASN A 248 -15.71 4.07 13.74
N SER A 249 -15.76 5.12 12.91
CA SER A 249 -14.84 5.28 11.78
C SER A 249 -14.51 6.77 11.56
N PRO A 250 -13.70 7.40 12.44
CA PRO A 250 -13.58 8.86 12.48
C PRO A 250 -13.18 9.49 11.15
N LEU A 251 -12.22 8.88 10.44
CA LEU A 251 -11.75 9.42 9.16
C LEU A 251 -12.79 9.18 8.05
N MET A 252 -13.37 7.97 7.93
CA MET A 252 -14.44 7.74 6.93
C MET A 252 -15.77 8.44 7.28
N ASP A 253 -15.95 8.89 8.52
CA ASP A 253 -17.06 9.75 8.91
C ASP A 253 -16.81 11.22 8.52
N ALA A 254 -15.55 11.62 8.34
CA ALA A 254 -15.14 12.95 7.88
C ALA A 254 -14.95 13.06 6.36
N VAL A 255 -14.93 11.94 5.63
CA VAL A 255 -14.92 11.94 4.15
C VAL A 255 -16.34 12.19 3.62
N ASP A 256 -16.48 13.17 2.74
CA ASP A 256 -17.78 13.70 2.29
C ASP A 256 -18.58 12.74 1.38
N ALA A 257 -17.91 11.76 0.77
CA ALA A 257 -18.54 10.75 -0.07
C ALA A 257 -18.40 9.35 0.54
N PRO A 258 -19.47 8.53 0.57
CA PRO A 258 -19.34 7.12 0.93
C PRO A 258 -18.38 6.42 -0.04
N ILE A 259 -17.39 5.71 0.51
CA ILE A 259 -16.42 4.95 -0.26
C ILE A 259 -16.78 3.47 -0.23
N TYR A 260 -16.67 2.83 -1.39
CA TYR A 260 -16.87 1.42 -1.61
C TYR A 260 -15.60 0.79 -2.14
N SER A 261 -15.44 -0.52 -1.93
CA SER A 261 -14.25 -1.24 -2.36
C SER A 261 -14.58 -2.55 -3.05
N SER A 262 -13.63 -3.01 -3.87
CA SER A 262 -13.57 -4.36 -4.43
C SER A 262 -12.12 -4.85 -4.43
N TYR A 263 -11.89 -6.15 -4.25
CA TYR A 263 -10.57 -6.75 -4.39
C TYR A 263 -10.39 -7.32 -5.79
N LEU A 264 -9.27 -7.01 -6.44
CA LEU A 264 -8.97 -7.42 -7.81
C LEU A 264 -7.69 -8.23 -7.86
N ARG A 265 -7.76 -9.42 -8.47
CA ARG A 265 -6.61 -10.29 -8.69
C ARG A 265 -6.08 -10.07 -10.10
N LEU A 266 -5.12 -9.17 -10.26
CA LEU A 266 -4.62 -8.77 -11.58
C LEU A 266 -3.46 -9.64 -12.11
N SER A 267 -2.78 -10.40 -11.24
CA SER A 267 -1.62 -11.23 -11.58
C SER A 267 -1.86 -12.71 -11.29
N LYS A 268 -1.25 -13.58 -12.11
CA LYS A 268 -1.16 -15.02 -11.88
C LYS A 268 -0.06 -15.40 -10.89
N GLU A 269 0.87 -14.50 -10.59
CA GLU A 269 2.01 -14.78 -9.72
C GLU A 269 1.58 -14.93 -8.26
N TRP A 270 1.88 -16.07 -7.66
CA TRP A 270 1.48 -16.41 -6.28
C TRP A 270 1.98 -15.40 -5.22
N GLN A 271 3.10 -14.72 -5.47
CA GLN A 271 3.75 -13.78 -4.54
C GLN A 271 3.20 -12.35 -4.64
N VAL A 272 2.54 -12.01 -5.74
CA VAL A 272 1.87 -10.73 -5.92
C VAL A 272 0.49 -10.89 -5.30
N PRO A 273 0.05 -10.10 -4.30
CA PRO A 273 -1.31 -10.18 -3.76
C PRO A 273 -2.35 -9.41 -4.61
N PRO A 274 -3.66 -9.65 -4.43
CA PRO A 274 -4.70 -8.80 -4.99
C PRO A 274 -4.56 -7.34 -4.54
N ILE A 275 -4.96 -6.41 -5.40
CA ILE A 275 -5.11 -5.00 -5.03
C ILE A 275 -6.50 -4.76 -4.47
N ARG A 276 -6.67 -3.68 -3.70
CA ARG A 276 -8.00 -3.14 -3.37
C ARG A 276 -8.25 -1.88 -4.20
N LEU A 277 -9.38 -1.88 -4.90
CA LEU A 277 -9.89 -0.74 -5.65
C LEU A 277 -10.93 -0.03 -4.79
N ASP A 278 -10.71 1.23 -4.45
CA ASP A 278 -11.64 2.08 -3.71
C ASP A 278 -12.28 3.10 -4.66
N VAL A 279 -13.60 3.24 -4.63
CA VAL A 279 -14.35 4.21 -5.43
C VAL A 279 -15.38 4.95 -4.58
N PRO A 280 -15.61 6.26 -4.79
CA PRO A 280 -16.71 6.96 -4.15
C PRO A 280 -18.06 6.51 -4.74
N ALA A 281 -19.14 6.72 -3.97
CA ALA A 281 -20.50 6.32 -4.35
C ALA A 281 -20.92 6.84 -5.75
N TYR A 282 -20.51 8.05 -6.10
CA TYR A 282 -20.85 8.67 -7.40
C TYR A 282 -20.07 8.07 -8.59
N CYS A 283 -19.04 7.24 -8.34
CA CYS A 283 -18.31 6.49 -9.38
C CYS A 283 -18.65 5.00 -9.40
N LEU A 284 -19.69 4.55 -8.67
CA LEU A 284 -20.02 3.12 -8.60
C LEU A 284 -20.42 2.51 -9.95
N ASP A 285 -21.11 3.27 -10.79
CA ASP A 285 -21.50 2.83 -12.13
C ASP A 285 -20.28 2.61 -13.05
N GLU A 286 -19.13 3.22 -12.71
CA GLU A 286 -17.85 3.08 -13.42
C GLU A 286 -16.92 2.01 -12.83
N LEU A 287 -17.36 1.27 -11.80
CA LEU A 287 -16.55 0.26 -11.13
C LEU A 287 -16.09 -0.84 -12.09
N GLU A 288 -16.98 -1.35 -12.95
CA GLU A 288 -16.63 -2.39 -13.91
C GLU A 288 -15.63 -1.88 -14.99
N PRO A 289 -15.89 -0.75 -15.67
CA PRO A 289 -14.91 -0.13 -16.56
C PRO A 289 -13.54 0.12 -15.89
N LEU A 290 -13.52 0.65 -14.66
CA LEU A 290 -12.28 0.88 -13.89
C LEU A 290 -11.53 -0.43 -13.61
N ALA A 291 -12.24 -1.47 -13.16
CA ALA A 291 -11.63 -2.75 -12.83
C ALA A 291 -11.05 -3.43 -14.07
N ASN A 292 -11.79 -3.39 -15.18
CA ASN A 292 -11.34 -3.91 -16.47
C ASN A 292 -10.14 -3.13 -17.02
N TYR A 293 -10.13 -1.81 -16.87
CA TYR A 293 -8.99 -0.96 -17.23
C TYR A 293 -7.75 -1.30 -16.40
N CYS A 294 -7.90 -1.45 -15.08
CA CYS A 294 -6.82 -1.87 -14.20
C CYS A 294 -6.24 -3.22 -14.62
N TYR A 295 -7.08 -4.17 -15.03
CA TYR A 295 -6.64 -5.47 -15.50
C TYR A 295 -5.94 -5.41 -16.86
N ALA A 296 -6.50 -4.64 -17.81
CA ALA A 296 -5.93 -4.45 -19.14
C ALA A 296 -4.54 -3.83 -19.08
N THR A 297 -4.37 -2.81 -18.23
CA THR A 297 -3.14 -2.02 -18.12
C THR A 297 -2.18 -2.51 -17.04
N SER A 298 -2.46 -3.66 -16.42
CA SER A 298 -1.59 -4.20 -15.38
C SER A 298 -0.23 -4.66 -15.92
N TYR A 299 0.85 -4.20 -15.29
CA TYR A 299 2.23 -4.56 -15.62
C TYR A 299 2.80 -5.58 -14.61
N TRP A 300 4.07 -6.01 -14.77
CA TRP A 300 4.79 -7.13 -14.10
C TRP A 300 4.66 -7.32 -12.57
N ASN A 301 3.83 -6.57 -11.86
CA ASN A 301 3.50 -6.74 -10.45
C ASN A 301 1.98 -6.66 -10.16
N GLY A 302 1.13 -6.86 -11.18
CA GLY A 302 -0.32 -6.76 -11.02
C GLY A 302 -0.81 -5.36 -10.67
N LEU A 303 -0.12 -4.32 -11.14
CA LEU A 303 -0.46 -2.92 -10.88
C LEU A 303 -0.75 -2.18 -12.19
N PRO A 304 -1.79 -1.33 -12.24
CA PRO A 304 -2.11 -0.54 -13.43
C PRO A 304 -0.97 0.40 -13.83
N LEU A 305 -0.75 0.55 -15.13
CA LEU A 305 0.33 1.36 -15.70
C LEU A 305 0.39 2.80 -15.14
N PRO A 306 -0.73 3.53 -14.91
CA PRO A 306 -0.67 4.88 -14.35
C PRO A 306 -0.01 4.93 -12.97
N ILE A 307 -0.32 3.95 -12.13
CA ILE A 307 0.26 3.81 -10.79
C ILE A 307 1.74 3.46 -10.87
N VAL A 308 2.13 2.54 -11.77
CA VAL A 308 3.53 2.17 -11.97
C VAL A 308 4.37 3.38 -12.38
N LYS A 309 3.87 4.21 -13.30
CA LYS A 309 4.63 5.40 -13.75
C LYS A 309 4.74 6.48 -12.71
N ALA A 310 3.70 6.73 -11.92
CA ALA A 310 3.80 7.67 -10.81
C ALA A 310 4.81 7.19 -9.76
N ASP A 311 4.79 5.90 -9.39
CA ASP A 311 5.72 5.26 -8.44
C ASP A 311 7.17 5.33 -8.91
N GLU A 312 7.44 5.00 -10.18
CA GLU A 312 8.78 5.08 -10.76
C GLU A 312 9.38 6.49 -10.68
N GLU A 313 8.57 7.52 -10.93
CA GLU A 313 9.01 8.91 -11.05
C GLU A 313 9.11 9.62 -9.69
N VAL A 314 8.28 9.28 -8.70
CA VAL A 314 8.30 9.91 -7.37
C VAL A 314 9.34 9.29 -6.42
N LYS A 315 9.91 8.15 -6.81
CA LYS A 315 10.79 7.35 -5.94
C LYS A 315 12.06 8.09 -5.52
N VAL A 316 12.13 8.42 -4.24
CA VAL A 316 13.35 8.92 -3.59
C VAL A 316 14.28 7.73 -3.29
N SER A 317 15.18 7.41 -4.22
CA SER A 317 16.05 6.24 -4.09
C SER A 317 17.12 6.40 -3.00
N LYS A 318 17.55 5.27 -2.42
CA LYS A 318 18.68 5.25 -1.45
C LYS A 318 19.93 5.89 -2.03
N ARG A 319 20.20 5.60 -3.32
CA ARG A 319 21.38 6.07 -4.05
C ARG A 319 21.35 7.60 -4.19
N PHE A 320 20.21 8.15 -4.62
CA PHE A 320 20.03 9.60 -4.70
C PHE A 320 20.31 10.26 -3.35
N ILE A 321 19.82 9.67 -2.27
CA ILE A 321 20.02 10.20 -0.91
C ILE A 321 21.47 10.09 -0.44
N ALA A 322 22.17 9.02 -0.82
CA ALA A 322 23.60 8.87 -0.59
C ALA A 322 24.39 10.00 -1.26
N ASP A 323 24.10 10.27 -2.54
CA ASP A 323 24.77 11.30 -3.34
C ASP A 323 24.53 12.69 -2.72
N VAL A 324 23.28 13.02 -2.41
CA VAL A 324 22.90 14.29 -1.75
C VAL A 324 23.55 14.42 -0.36
N TYR A 325 23.64 13.34 0.39
CA TYR A 325 24.27 13.34 1.71
C TYR A 325 25.79 13.56 1.61
N SER A 326 26.47 12.98 0.62
CA SER A 326 27.89 13.26 0.35
C SER A 326 28.13 14.73 0.01
N GLU A 327 27.24 15.35 -0.76
CA GLU A 327 27.30 16.80 -1.02
C GLU A 327 27.09 17.62 0.25
N ALA A 328 26.13 17.24 1.10
CA ALA A 328 25.88 17.89 2.38
C ALA A 328 27.09 17.79 3.32
N LEU A 329 27.73 16.62 3.41
CA LEU A 329 28.99 16.42 4.15
C LEU A 329 30.10 17.34 3.64
N SER A 330 30.29 17.41 2.31
CA SER A 330 31.31 18.27 1.71
C SER A 330 31.05 19.75 2.02
N ARG A 331 29.78 20.18 1.94
CA ARG A 331 29.37 21.55 2.22
C ARG A 331 29.59 21.93 3.68
N VAL A 332 29.18 21.08 4.61
CA VAL A 332 29.40 21.30 6.05
C VAL A 332 30.89 21.31 6.36
N GLY A 333 31.64 20.32 5.88
CA GLY A 333 33.09 20.24 6.06
C GLY A 333 33.85 21.48 5.57
N ARG A 334 33.43 22.08 4.44
CA ARG A 334 34.04 23.33 3.91
C ARG A 334 33.69 24.58 4.74
N ILE A 335 32.49 24.65 5.30
CA ILE A 335 31.99 25.86 5.96
C ILE A 335 32.39 25.90 7.44
N ASN A 336 32.20 24.80 8.18
CA ASN A 336 32.36 24.79 9.64
C ASN A 336 33.31 23.69 10.17
N GLY A 337 33.72 22.73 9.34
CA GLY A 337 34.58 21.60 9.75
C GLY A 337 33.94 20.59 10.71
N GLU A 338 32.72 20.83 11.20
CA GLU A 338 32.04 20.02 12.21
C GLU A 338 31.21 18.87 11.60
N VAL A 339 31.86 18.02 10.80
CA VAL A 339 31.19 16.90 10.11
C VAL A 339 30.64 15.83 11.06
N SER A 340 31.09 15.81 12.32
CA SER A 340 30.61 14.88 13.35
C SER A 340 29.11 15.04 13.65
N GLN A 341 28.53 16.23 13.42
CA GLN A 341 27.08 16.44 13.58
C GLN A 341 26.24 15.69 12.53
N LEU A 342 26.87 15.30 11.42
CA LEU A 342 26.24 14.51 10.38
C LEU A 342 26.44 13.01 10.55
N ALA A 343 27.04 12.55 11.66
CA ALA A 343 27.31 11.13 11.86
C ALA A 343 26.02 10.29 11.69
N PRO A 344 26.03 9.25 10.85
CA PRO A 344 24.88 8.37 10.64
C PRO A 344 24.61 7.54 11.90
N PHE A 345 23.36 7.12 12.12
CA PHE A 345 23.06 6.18 13.20
C PHE A 345 23.69 4.80 12.92
N TRP A 346 24.25 4.17 13.96
CA TRP A 346 25.02 2.92 13.81
C TRP A 346 24.16 1.78 13.23
N GLY A 347 24.68 1.09 12.21
CA GLY A 347 23.95 0.02 11.50
C GLY A 347 23.00 0.52 10.41
N GLU A 348 22.72 1.82 10.32
CA GLU A 348 21.93 2.43 9.25
C GLU A 348 22.79 3.02 8.13
N SER A 349 24.08 2.66 8.07
CA SER A 349 25.02 3.07 7.02
C SER A 349 24.79 2.41 5.67
N GLY A 350 23.92 1.40 5.58
CA GLY A 350 23.64 0.67 4.34
C GLY A 350 23.02 1.49 3.19
N TRP A 351 22.60 2.74 3.46
CA TRP A 351 22.16 3.69 2.42
C TRP A 351 23.33 4.52 1.87
N MET A 352 24.50 4.52 2.52
CA MET A 352 25.69 5.28 2.12
C MET A 352 26.63 4.50 1.18
N GLY A 353 26.22 3.31 0.72
CA GLY A 353 26.97 2.56 -0.30
C GLY A 353 28.38 2.11 0.09
N VAL A 354 28.65 1.95 1.40
CA VAL A 354 29.91 1.36 1.91
C VAL A 354 29.76 -0.15 2.04
#